data_AF-A0A7C1BG77-F1
#
_entry.id   AF-A0A7C1BG77-F1
#
_cell.length_a   1.000
_cell.length_b   1.000
_cell.length_c   1.000
_cell.angle_alpha   90.00
_cell.angle_beta   90.00
_cell.angle_gamma   90.00
#
_symmetry.space_group_name_H-M   'P 1'
#
loop_
_entity.id
_entity.type
_entity.pdbx_description
1 polymer ?
#
loop_
_entity_poly.entity_id
_entity_poly.type
_entity_poly.pdbx_seq_one_letter_code
_entity_poly.pdbx_strand_id
1 'polypeptide(L)'
;MPRKSSKCTTLLLKSGRVPATVDELFERVFWKSITLATEAKIFFLKLIEMEPDGFPVSRWKEWTERRKLSTGSFYNMLHGLEGAGFIEKREGAWHVSRGFLRELEQMVILYTSLTGYEHRLK
;
A
#
# COMPACT_ATOMS: atom_id res chain seq x y z
N MET A 1 15.89 15.75 20.64
CA MET A 1 15.17 14.53 20.17
C MET A 1 15.26 14.50 18.65
N PRO A 2 15.80 13.45 18.01
CA PRO A 2 15.77 13.38 16.56
C PRO A 2 14.30 13.24 16.12
N ARG A 3 13.83 14.13 15.23
CA ARG A 3 12.54 13.95 14.57
C ARG A 3 12.59 12.62 13.82
N LYS A 4 11.82 11.65 14.28
CA LYS A 4 11.51 10.43 13.51
C LYS A 4 11.06 10.93 12.14
N SER A 5 11.75 10.59 11.06
CA SER A 5 11.28 10.99 9.74
C SER A 5 9.89 10.38 9.59
N SER A 6 8.86 11.23 9.56
CA SER A 6 7.53 10.78 9.21
C SER A 6 7.67 10.33 7.76
N LYS A 7 7.69 9.01 7.53
CA LYS A 7 7.60 8.48 6.17
C LYS A 7 6.39 9.17 5.55
N CYS A 8 6.63 10.01 4.54
CA CYS A 8 5.58 10.80 3.93
C CYS A 8 4.88 9.88 2.92
N THR A 9 3.77 9.28 3.34
CA THR A 9 2.87 8.54 2.45
C THR A 9 2.46 9.47 1.33
N THR A 10 2.84 9.16 0.09
CA THR A 10 2.49 9.99 -1.06
C THR A 10 1.68 9.17 -2.04
N LEU A 11 0.38 9.09 -1.80
CA LEU A 11 -0.57 8.61 -2.80
C LEU A 11 -0.98 9.80 -3.68
N LEU A 12 -0.49 9.84 -4.92
CA LEU A 12 -0.89 10.87 -5.87
C LEU A 12 -2.23 10.51 -6.51
N LEU A 13 -3.29 11.20 -6.08
CA LEU A 13 -4.60 11.15 -6.71
C LEU A 13 -4.67 12.19 -7.83
N LYS A 14 -4.73 11.75 -9.08
CA LYS A 14 -4.94 12.65 -10.23
C LYS A 14 -6.44 12.91 -10.39
N SER A 15 -6.83 14.18 -10.28
CA SER A 15 -8.23 14.62 -10.48
C SER A 15 -8.81 14.10 -11.80
N GLY A 16 -10.09 13.70 -11.79
CA GLY A 16 -10.82 13.16 -12.94
C GLY A 16 -10.40 11.74 -13.37
N ARG A 17 -9.44 11.12 -12.68
CA ARG A 17 -9.06 9.73 -12.90
C ARG A 17 -8.97 9.05 -11.54
N VAL A 18 -10.09 8.65 -10.93
CA VAL A 18 -10.11 7.79 -9.73
C VAL A 18 -9.92 6.33 -10.19
N PRO A 19 -9.19 5.45 -9.48
CA PRO A 19 -9.10 4.06 -9.91
C PRO A 19 -10.47 3.41 -9.76
N ALA A 20 -10.97 2.77 -10.82
CA ALA A 20 -12.27 2.11 -10.81
C ALA A 20 -12.20 0.66 -10.33
N THR A 21 -11.00 0.07 -10.36
CA THR A 21 -10.74 -1.32 -9.98
C THR A 21 -9.53 -1.44 -9.06
N VAL A 22 -9.42 -2.57 -8.37
CA VAL A 22 -8.25 -2.90 -7.56
C VAL A 22 -7.00 -2.98 -8.45
N ASP A 23 -7.10 -3.52 -9.66
CA ASP A 23 -5.96 -3.60 -10.59
C ASP A 23 -5.44 -2.19 -10.96
N GLU A 24 -6.34 -1.28 -11.33
CA GLU A 24 -5.96 0.12 -11.61
C GLU A 24 -5.31 0.81 -10.41
N LEU A 25 -5.71 0.46 -9.19
CA LEU A 25 -5.13 1.00 -7.97
C LEU A 25 -3.65 0.61 -7.86
N PHE A 26 -3.31 -0.67 -8.04
CA PHE A 26 -1.91 -1.14 -8.00
C PHE A 26 -1.10 -0.65 -9.21
N GLU A 27 -1.70 -0.60 -10.40
CA GLU A 27 -1.05 -0.07 -11.60
C GLU A 27 -0.61 1.39 -11.43
N ARG A 28 -1.34 2.20 -10.64
CA ARG A 28 -0.93 3.59 -10.38
C ARG A 28 0.25 3.70 -9.43
N VAL A 29 0.30 2.85 -8.41
CA VAL A 29 1.45 2.77 -7.50
C VAL A 29 2.68 2.31 -8.28
N PHE A 30 2.51 1.32 -9.16
CA PHE A 30 3.58 0.70 -9.93
C PHE A 30 3.52 1.07 -11.42
N TRP A 31 3.26 2.34 -11.75
CA TRP A 31 3.00 2.81 -13.12
C TRP A 31 4.10 2.52 -14.14
N LYS A 32 5.34 2.28 -13.69
CA LYS A 32 6.47 1.93 -14.55
C LYS A 32 6.52 0.43 -14.91
N SER A 33 5.76 -0.43 -14.22
CA SER A 33 5.83 -1.88 -14.41
C SER A 33 4.51 -2.56 -14.03
N ILE A 34 3.74 -2.94 -15.05
CA ILE A 34 2.50 -3.71 -14.91
C ILE A 34 2.78 -5.05 -14.20
N THR A 35 3.88 -5.72 -14.56
CA THR A 35 4.30 -6.97 -13.89
C THR A 35 4.50 -6.77 -12.40
N LEU A 36 5.17 -5.68 -11.99
CA LEU A 36 5.38 -5.38 -10.58
C LEU A 36 4.05 -5.01 -9.89
N ALA A 37 3.13 -4.34 -10.59
CA ALA A 37 1.77 -4.07 -10.09
C ALA A 37 1.02 -5.37 -9.78
N THR A 38 1.04 -6.34 -10.69
CA THR A 38 0.42 -7.65 -10.50
C THR A 38 1.02 -8.39 -9.32
N GLU A 39 2.36 -8.44 -9.21
CA GLU A 39 3.03 -9.11 -8.10
C GLU A 39 2.77 -8.41 -6.76
N ALA A 40 2.68 -7.08 -6.75
CA ALA A 40 2.31 -6.30 -5.57
C ALA A 40 0.90 -6.61 -5.09
N LYS A 41 -0.08 -6.69 -6.01
CA LYS A 41 -1.45 -7.11 -5.70
C LYS A 41 -1.47 -8.51 -5.09
N ILE A 42 -0.74 -9.46 -5.69
CA ILE A 42 -0.69 -10.84 -5.20
C ILE A 42 -0.06 -10.92 -3.81
N PHE A 43 1.04 -10.20 -3.58
CA PHE A 43 1.66 -10.12 -2.26
C PHE A 43 0.73 -9.49 -1.23
N PHE A 44 0.03 -8.40 -1.59
CA PHE A 44 -0.90 -7.73 -0.70
C PHE A 44 -2.10 -8.61 -0.32
N LEU A 45 -2.69 -9.33 -1.29
CA LEU A 45 -3.74 -10.31 -1.00
C LEU A 45 -3.23 -11.42 -0.07
N LYS A 46 -2.00 -11.88 -0.27
CA LYS A 46 -1.38 -12.85 0.64
C LYS A 46 -1.22 -12.30 2.05
N LEU A 47 -0.85 -11.03 2.21
CA LEU A 47 -0.78 -10.38 3.53
C LEU A 47 -2.13 -10.39 4.23
N ILE A 48 -3.22 -10.06 3.52
CA ILE A 48 -4.58 -10.10 4.07
C ILE A 48 -4.91 -11.51 4.60
N GLU A 49 -4.58 -12.57 3.85
CA GLU A 49 -4.80 -13.96 4.28
C GLU A 49 -3.97 -14.36 5.51
N MET A 50 -2.86 -13.67 5.77
CA MET A 50 -1.93 -13.96 6.85
C MET A 50 -2.17 -13.12 8.10
N GLU A 51 -3.10 -12.16 8.06
CA GLU A 51 -3.48 -11.43 9.27
C GLU A 51 -4.14 -12.37 10.29
N PRO A 52 -3.85 -12.22 11.60
CA PRO A 52 -3.12 -11.12 12.24
C PRO A 52 -1.59 -11.29 12.29
N ASP A 53 -1.05 -12.44 11.90
CA ASP A 53 0.37 -12.81 12.07
C ASP A 53 1.31 -12.08 11.10
N GLY A 54 0.81 -11.72 9.91
CA GLY A 54 1.57 -11.03 8.87
C GLY A 54 2.58 -11.91 8.14
N PHE A 55 3.29 -11.34 7.17
CA PHE A 55 4.33 -12.04 6.42
C PHE A 55 5.71 -11.83 7.06
N PRO A 56 6.37 -12.88 7.59
CA PRO A 56 7.68 -12.73 8.24
C PRO A 56 8.73 -12.18 7.29
N VAL A 57 9.48 -11.15 7.71
CA VAL A 57 10.54 -10.55 6.88
C VAL A 57 11.59 -11.58 6.48
N SER A 58 11.86 -12.57 7.32
CA SER A 58 12.80 -13.66 7.04
C SER A 58 12.40 -14.54 5.85
N ARG A 59 11.12 -14.59 5.47
CA ARG A 59 10.60 -15.41 4.37
C ARG A 59 10.71 -14.74 2.99
N TRP A 60 11.38 -13.60 2.89
CA TRP A 60 11.53 -12.89 1.62
C TRP A 60 12.17 -13.77 0.52
N LYS A 61 13.17 -14.60 0.87
CA LYS A 61 13.88 -15.45 -0.08
C LYS A 61 12.96 -16.48 -0.73
N GLU A 62 12.20 -17.20 0.10
CA GLU A 62 11.20 -18.17 -0.34
C GLU A 62 10.18 -17.52 -1.30
N TRP A 63 9.73 -16.31 -0.96
CA TRP A 63 8.82 -15.56 -1.83
C TRP A 63 9.45 -15.22 -3.17
N THR A 64 10.68 -14.67 -3.18
CA THR A 64 11.37 -14.30 -4.41
C THR A 64 11.64 -15.50 -5.31
N GLU A 65 12.02 -16.64 -4.74
CA GLU A 65 12.27 -17.88 -5.49
C GLU A 65 10.97 -18.40 -6.11
N ARG A 66 9.90 -18.50 -5.32
CA ARG A 66 8.60 -18.99 -5.79
C ARG A 66 7.99 -18.10 -6.88
N ARG A 67 8.12 -16.78 -6.75
CA ARG A 67 7.57 -15.81 -7.70
C ARG A 67 8.51 -15.47 -8.85
N LYS A 68 9.72 -16.03 -8.85
CA LYS A 68 10.81 -15.70 -9.81
C LYS A 68 11.09 -14.18 -9.86
N LEU A 69 11.02 -13.52 -8.70
CA LEU A 69 11.31 -12.11 -8.55
C LEU A 69 12.77 -11.90 -8.18
N SER A 70 13.41 -10.90 -8.79
CA SER A 70 14.72 -10.46 -8.31
C SER A 70 14.58 -9.84 -6.91
N THR A 71 15.63 -9.94 -6.11
CA THR A 71 15.71 -9.28 -4.79
C THR A 71 15.42 -7.78 -4.89
N GLY A 72 15.96 -7.11 -5.93
CA GLY A 72 15.72 -5.69 -6.17
C GLY A 72 14.26 -5.37 -6.48
N SER A 73 13.61 -6.19 -7.33
CA SER A 73 12.18 -6.06 -7.64
C SER A 73 11.32 -6.26 -6.40
N PHE A 74 11.65 -7.22 -5.54
CA PHE A 74 10.93 -7.46 -4.29
C PHE A 74 11.01 -6.28 -3.32
N TYR A 75 12.21 -5.71 -3.10
CA TYR A 75 12.33 -4.52 -2.26
C TYR A 75 11.66 -3.29 -2.88
N ASN A 76 11.72 -3.13 -4.20
CA ASN A 76 10.98 -2.07 -4.90
C ASN A 76 9.46 -2.22 -4.69
N MET A 77 8.95 -3.45 -4.78
CA MET A 77 7.55 -3.76 -4.47
C MET A 77 7.18 -3.37 -3.04
N LEU A 78 7.98 -3.78 -2.05
CA LEU A 78 7.74 -3.44 -0.65
C LEU A 78 7.77 -1.93 -0.41
N HIS A 79 8.74 -1.20 -1.00
CA HIS A 79 8.81 0.25 -0.88
C HIS A 79 7.64 0.96 -1.54
N GLY A 80 7.17 0.48 -2.69
CA GLY A 80 5.97 1.02 -3.34
C GLY A 80 4.72 0.83 -2.49
N LEU A 81 4.54 -0.37 -1.93
CA LEU A 81 3.42 -0.67 -1.04
C LEU A 81 3.47 0.14 0.26
N GLU A 82 4.63 0.20 0.90
CA GLU A 82 4.83 0.96 2.14
C GLU A 82 4.66 2.47 1.90
N GLY A 83 5.26 3.00 0.83
CA GLY A 83 5.18 4.42 0.49
C GLY A 83 3.79 4.88 0.06
N ALA A 84 2.97 3.98 -0.46
CA ALA A 84 1.57 4.23 -0.77
C ALA A 84 0.62 3.93 0.41
N GLY A 85 1.17 3.51 1.55
CA GLY A 85 0.42 3.27 2.78
C GLY A 85 -0.29 1.92 2.86
N PHE A 86 -0.13 1.02 1.88
CA PHE A 86 -0.81 -0.28 1.88
C PHE A 86 -0.32 -1.19 3.01
N ILE A 87 0.98 -1.18 3.29
CA ILE A 87 1.60 -2.09 4.24
C ILE A 87 2.42 -1.35 5.28
N GLU A 88 2.61 -1.98 6.43
CA GLU A 88 3.50 -1.52 7.48
C GLU A 88 4.33 -2.67 8.03
N LYS A 89 5.48 -2.36 8.64
CA LYS A 89 6.33 -3.34 9.31
C LYS A 89 6.11 -3.28 10.82
N ARG A 90 5.69 -4.40 11.42
CA ARG A 90 5.50 -4.56 12.87
C ARG A 90 6.04 -5.93 13.29
N GLU A 91 6.67 -6.01 14.46
CA GLU A 91 7.07 -7.30 15.09
C GLU A 91 7.88 -8.24 14.17
N GLY A 92 8.67 -7.69 13.25
CA GLY A 92 9.49 -8.49 12.33
C GLY A 92 8.73 -9.09 11.13
N ALA A 93 7.47 -8.72 10.94
CA ALA A 93 6.62 -9.09 9.83
C ALA A 93 6.08 -7.85 9.07
N TRP A 94 5.69 -8.07 7.83
CA TRP A 94 4.88 -7.12 7.05
C TRP A 94 3.41 -7.39 7.31
N HIS A 95 2.63 -6.32 7.48
CA HIS A 95 1.20 -6.35 7.74
C HIS A 95 0.47 -5.42 6.78
N VAL A 96 -0.83 -5.65 6.61
CA VAL A 96 -1.71 -4.63 6.04
C VAL A 96 -1.74 -3.44 6.98
N SER A 97 -1.51 -2.24 6.43
CA SER A 97 -1.52 -1.01 7.21
C SER A 97 -2.90 -0.72 7.77
N ARG A 98 -2.99 -0.54 9.09
CA ARG A 98 -4.23 -0.05 9.72
C ARG A 98 -4.37 1.47 9.65
N GLY A 99 -3.28 2.18 9.35
CA GLY A 99 -3.24 3.64 9.31
C GLY A 99 -3.87 4.24 8.06
N PHE A 100 -3.78 3.54 6.92
CA PHE A 100 -4.17 4.11 5.63
C PHE A 100 -5.65 4.44 5.50
N LEU A 101 -6.53 3.54 5.96
CA LEU A 101 -7.97 3.81 5.97
C LEU A 101 -8.30 5.04 6.81
N ARG A 102 -7.69 5.16 7.99
CA ARG A 102 -7.85 6.31 8.89
C ARG A 102 -7.38 7.62 8.25
N GLU A 103 -6.29 7.60 7.48
CA GLU A 103 -5.83 8.77 6.73
C GLU A 103 -6.85 9.20 5.67
N LEU A 104 -7.41 8.24 4.92
CA LEU A 104 -8.46 8.51 3.93
C LEU A 104 -9.73 9.07 4.58
N GLU A 105 -10.19 8.49 5.69
CA GLU A 105 -11.33 8.99 6.47
C GLU A 105 -11.11 10.43 6.92
N GLN A 106 -9.92 10.75 7.45
CA GLN A 106 -9.58 12.10 7.87
C GLN A 106 -9.59 13.10 6.71
N MET A 107 -9.12 12.71 5.52
CA MET A 107 -9.17 13.55 4.32
C MET A 107 -10.61 13.83 3.90
N VAL A 108 -11.49 12.83 3.96
CA VAL A 108 -12.92 12.98 3.65
C VAL A 108 -13.60 13.93 4.63
N ILE A 109 -13.33 13.79 5.94
CA ILE A 109 -13.85 14.69 6.98
C ILE A 109 -13.42 16.14 6.70
N LEU A 110 -12.13 16.37 6.44
CA LEU A 110 -11.61 17.71 6.20
C LEU A 110 -12.20 18.34 4.93
N TYR A 111 -12.29 17.58 3.84
CA TYR A 111 -12.82 18.10 2.59
C TYR A 111 -14.32 18.40 2.67
N THR A 112 -15.08 17.53 3.35
CA THR A 112 -16.51 17.75 3.64
C THR A 112 -16.72 19.00 4.47
N SER A 113 -15.95 19.16 5.56
CA SER A 113 -16.01 20.35 6.42
C SER A 113 -15.64 21.64 5.68
N LEU A 114 -14.71 21.56 4.72
CA LEU A 114 -14.26 22.72 3.94
C LEU A 114 -15.27 23.15 2.87
N THR A 115 -15.94 22.19 2.22
CA THR A 115 -16.79 22.44 1.05
C THR A 115 -18.28 22.46 1.35
N GLY A 116 -18.71 21.87 2.46
CA GLY A 116 -20.12 21.63 2.76
C GLY A 116 -20.75 20.52 1.91
N TYR A 117 -19.97 19.77 1.13
CA TYR A 117 -20.48 18.68 0.32
C TYR A 117 -20.66 17.40 1.13
N GLU A 118 -21.82 16.76 0.96
CA GLU A 118 -22.05 15.43 1.54
C GLU A 118 -21.25 14.37 0.77
N HIS A 119 -20.31 13.72 1.46
CA HIS A 119 -19.72 12.47 0.99
C HIS A 119 -20.75 11.33 0.98
N ARG A 120 -20.65 10.41 0.01
CA ARG A 120 -21.58 9.28 -0.19
C ARG A 120 -20.98 7.94 0.24
N LEU A 121 -20.10 7.95 1.23
CA LEU A 121 -19.61 6.69 1.80
C LEU A 121 -20.77 6.02 2.55
N LYS A 122 -21.03 4.75 2.25
CA LYS A 122 -22.00 3.92 2.97
C LYS A 122 -21.34 3.26 4.16
#